data_AF-A0A177NM35-F1
#
_entry.id   AF-A0A177NM35-F1
#
_cell.length_a   1.000
_cell.length_b   1.000
_cell.length_c   1.000
_cell.angle_alpha   90.00
_cell.angle_beta   90.00
_cell.angle_gamma   90.00
#
_symmetry.space_group_name_H-M   'P 1'
#
loop_
_entity.id
_entity.type
_entity.pdbx_description
1 polymer ?
#
loop_
_entity_poly.entity_id
_entity_poly.type
_entity_poly.pdbx_seq_one_letter_code
_entity_poly.pdbx_strand_id
1 'polypeptide(L)'
;MQVKPTKSQFVAVASIAAELSAVMEVAKEISLAAANAKAIAFRAGEKAKGFQPITDFINELAKDTIELVNNINDYAFLLYRLTVDEQRLAEACGRFEQVERLAQCARYAASLAGPLQQARHKAQAARREFTIHVAELLVKLAEVMHPARAARVIAANSRIEASQAGEYLQSLQAVAESVDNAAQIINDKVHRCRSALTVINLAD
;
A
#
# COMPACT_ATOMS: atom_id res chain seq x y z
N MET A 1 16.13 5.10 25.37
CA MET A 1 15.32 3.91 25.04
C MET A 1 15.47 3.64 23.55
N GLN A 2 16.46 2.83 23.16
CA GLN A 2 16.67 2.50 21.74
C GLN A 2 15.58 1.52 21.31
N VAL A 3 14.69 1.97 20.43
CA VAL A 3 13.74 1.10 19.76
C VAL A 3 14.56 0.11 18.93
N LYS A 4 14.49 -1.19 19.26
CA LYS A 4 15.10 -2.24 18.43
C LYS A 4 14.60 -2.05 16.98
N PRO A 5 15.48 -1.96 15.97
CA PRO A 5 15.11 -1.65 14.58
C PRO A 5 14.01 -2.58 14.04
N THR A 6 14.01 -3.83 14.51
CA THR A 6 12.96 -4.82 14.34
C THR A 6 11.53 -4.35 14.64
N LYS A 7 11.32 -3.73 15.80
CA LYS A 7 9.96 -3.30 16.22
C LYS A 7 9.47 -2.18 15.32
N SER A 8 10.39 -1.36 14.80
CA SER A 8 10.10 -0.32 13.82
C SER A 8 9.63 -0.93 12.49
N GLN A 9 10.30 -1.99 12.02
CA GLN A 9 9.95 -2.67 10.77
C GLN A 9 8.56 -3.32 10.82
N PHE A 10 8.25 -4.07 11.88
CA PHE A 10 6.91 -4.68 12.03
C PHE A 10 5.80 -3.64 12.07
N VAL A 11 5.99 -2.57 12.85
CA VAL A 11 5.00 -1.51 12.99
C VAL A 11 4.83 -0.79 11.65
N ALA A 12 5.91 -0.54 10.92
CA ALA A 12 5.84 0.11 9.62
C ALA A 12 5.12 -0.75 8.56
N VAL A 13 5.45 -2.04 8.44
CA VAL A 13 4.77 -2.95 7.50
C VAL A 13 3.28 -3.11 7.85
N ALA A 14 2.96 -3.29 9.13
CA ALA A 14 1.57 -3.36 9.58
C ALA A 14 0.80 -2.06 9.33
N SER A 15 1.45 -0.91 9.52
CA SER A 15 0.85 0.40 9.24
C SER A 15 0.54 0.57 7.76
N ILE A 16 1.42 0.10 6.87
CA ILE A 16 1.17 0.13 5.41
C ILE A 16 -0.07 -0.69 5.05
N ALA A 17 -0.17 -1.92 5.55
CA ALA A 17 -1.35 -2.76 5.28
C ALA A 17 -2.65 -2.10 5.78
N ALA A 18 -2.60 -1.45 6.95
CA ALA A 18 -3.75 -0.72 7.50
C ALA A 18 -4.14 0.50 6.63
N GLU A 19 -3.16 1.31 6.22
CA GLU A 19 -3.40 2.48 5.39
C GLU A 19 -3.92 2.07 3.99
N LEU A 20 -3.40 1.01 3.39
CA LEU A 20 -3.89 0.46 2.12
C LEU A 20 -5.30 -0.12 2.22
N SER A 21 -5.63 -0.77 3.32
CA SER A 21 -7.01 -1.21 3.57
C SER A 21 -7.98 -0.03 3.59
N ALA A 22 -7.57 1.11 4.16
CA ALA A 22 -8.38 2.34 4.12
C ALA A 22 -8.50 2.90 2.69
N VAL A 23 -7.44 2.84 1.88
CA VAL A 23 -7.49 3.24 0.45
C VAL A 23 -8.47 2.36 -0.33
N MET A 24 -8.50 1.06 -0.05
CA MET A 24 -9.42 0.12 -0.70
C MET A 24 -10.89 0.45 -0.40
N GLU A 25 -11.24 0.75 0.84
CA GLU A 25 -12.61 1.14 1.21
C GLU A 25 -13.06 2.41 0.46
N VAL A 26 -12.19 3.41 0.40
CA VAL A 26 -12.44 4.65 -0.35
C VAL A 26 -12.64 4.37 -1.85
N ALA A 27 -11.85 3.49 -2.45
CA ALA A 27 -11.99 3.14 -3.86
C ALA A 27 -13.32 2.40 -4.15
N LYS A 28 -13.79 1.55 -3.23
CA LYS A 28 -15.11 0.90 -3.33
C LYS A 28 -16.24 1.92 -3.25
N GLU A 29 -16.15 2.88 -2.34
CA GLU A 29 -17.13 3.97 -2.21
C GLU A 29 -17.22 4.79 -3.50
N ILE A 30 -16.08 5.13 -4.11
CA ILE A 30 -16.05 5.81 -5.42
C ILE A 30 -16.74 4.98 -6.49
N SER A 31 -16.44 3.68 -6.60
CA SER A 31 -17.04 2.82 -7.62
C SER A 31 -18.57 2.77 -7.48
N LEU A 32 -19.07 2.68 -6.24
CA LEU A 32 -20.51 2.71 -5.97
C LEU A 32 -21.12 4.08 -6.33
N ALA A 33 -20.47 5.18 -5.95
CA ALA A 33 -20.91 6.53 -6.28
C ALA A 33 -20.97 6.74 -7.81
N ALA A 34 -19.96 6.27 -8.54
CA ALA A 34 -19.91 6.34 -10.00
C ALA A 34 -21.02 5.53 -10.67
N ALA A 35 -21.30 4.31 -10.17
CA ALA A 35 -22.39 3.48 -10.68
C ALA A 35 -23.76 4.16 -10.47
N ASN A 36 -23.98 4.76 -9.31
CA ASN A 36 -25.19 5.52 -9.01
C ASN A 36 -25.31 6.76 -9.90
N ALA A 37 -24.21 7.50 -10.08
CA ALA A 37 -24.13 8.66 -10.95
C ALA A 37 -24.44 8.29 -12.41
N LYS A 38 -23.94 7.15 -12.89
CA LYS A 38 -24.21 6.64 -14.24
C LYS A 38 -25.70 6.40 -14.45
N ALA A 39 -26.38 5.81 -13.46
CA ALA A 39 -27.83 5.60 -13.52
C ALA A 39 -28.60 6.93 -13.55
N ILE A 40 -28.15 7.94 -12.80
CA ILE A 40 -28.74 9.28 -12.81
C ILE A 40 -28.53 9.96 -14.17
N ALA A 41 -27.31 9.93 -14.70
CA ALA A 41 -26.97 10.50 -16.01
C ALA A 41 -27.79 9.85 -17.13
N PHE A 42 -27.99 8.52 -17.06
CA PHE A 42 -28.87 7.81 -17.97
C PHE A 42 -30.34 8.28 -17.89
N ARG A 43 -30.87 8.49 -16.68
CA ARG A 43 -32.25 9.00 -16.47
C ARG A 43 -32.42 10.44 -16.93
N ALA A 44 -31.39 11.27 -16.79
CA ALA A 44 -31.38 12.66 -17.22
C ALA A 44 -31.37 12.81 -18.76
N GLY A 45 -31.01 11.76 -19.48
CA GLY A 45 -30.98 11.75 -20.95
C GLY A 45 -30.03 12.80 -21.52
N GLU A 46 -30.50 13.57 -22.50
CA GLU A 46 -29.68 14.59 -23.17
C GLU A 46 -29.16 15.68 -22.21
N LYS A 47 -29.83 15.93 -21.07
CA LYS A 47 -29.40 16.94 -20.09
C LYS A 47 -28.09 16.58 -19.37
N ALA A 48 -27.70 15.30 -19.31
CA ALA A 48 -26.47 14.85 -18.64
C ALA A 48 -25.66 13.87 -19.51
N LYS A 49 -25.80 13.96 -20.83
CA LYS A 49 -25.15 13.05 -21.78
C LYS A 49 -23.62 13.13 -21.71
N GLY A 50 -23.06 14.33 -21.51
CA GLY A 50 -21.63 14.51 -21.29
C GLY A 50 -21.12 13.94 -19.96
N PHE A 51 -22.02 13.61 -19.03
CA PHE A 51 -21.69 13.01 -17.74
C PHE A 51 -21.48 11.48 -17.82
N GLN A 52 -22.00 10.81 -18.85
CA GLN A 52 -21.82 9.35 -18.98
C GLN A 52 -20.35 8.94 -19.14
N PRO A 53 -19.56 9.50 -20.08
CA PRO A 53 -18.14 9.20 -20.19
C PRO A 53 -17.36 9.47 -18.91
N ILE A 54 -17.75 10.50 -18.16
CA ILE A 54 -17.16 10.85 -16.87
C ILE A 54 -17.40 9.73 -15.85
N THR A 55 -18.64 9.25 -15.73
CA THR A 55 -18.97 8.16 -14.79
C THR A 55 -18.30 6.84 -15.15
N ASP A 56 -18.14 6.56 -16.44
CA ASP A 56 -17.41 5.38 -16.91
C ASP A 56 -15.92 5.48 -16.54
N PHE A 57 -15.31 6.64 -16.78
CA PHE A 57 -13.93 6.88 -16.38
C PHE A 57 -13.72 6.75 -14.87
N ILE A 58 -14.61 7.34 -14.05
CA ILE A 58 -14.51 7.24 -12.58
C ILE A 58 -14.58 5.76 -12.15
N ASN A 59 -15.44 4.97 -12.78
CA ASN A 59 -15.59 3.56 -12.46
C ASN A 59 -14.37 2.72 -12.88
N GLU A 60 -13.78 2.99 -14.04
CA GLU A 60 -12.51 2.38 -14.47
C GLU A 60 -11.38 2.74 -13.51
N LEU A 61 -11.25 4.01 -13.16
CA LEU A 61 -10.26 4.49 -12.20
C LEU A 61 -10.39 3.82 -10.83
N ALA A 62 -11.62 3.65 -10.35
CA ALA A 62 -11.88 2.96 -9.08
C ALA A 62 -11.45 1.49 -9.15
N LYS A 63 -11.72 0.80 -10.26
CA LYS A 63 -11.27 -0.60 -10.46
C LYS A 63 -9.75 -0.71 -10.51
N ASP A 64 -9.10 0.15 -11.29
CA ASP A 64 -7.63 0.20 -11.39
C ASP A 64 -7.00 0.46 -10.03
N THR A 65 -7.60 1.36 -9.24
CA THR A 65 -7.15 1.65 -7.87
C THR A 65 -7.30 0.43 -6.96
N ILE A 66 -8.44 -0.26 -7.01
CA ILE A 66 -8.67 -1.49 -6.23
C ILE A 66 -7.65 -2.57 -6.60
N GLU A 67 -7.41 -2.79 -7.89
CA GLU A 67 -6.44 -3.78 -8.37
C GLU A 67 -5.02 -3.45 -7.90
N LEU A 68 -4.58 -2.20 -8.07
CA LEU A 68 -3.28 -1.74 -7.59
C LEU A 68 -3.14 -1.92 -6.08
N VAL A 69 -4.15 -1.55 -5.30
CA VAL A 69 -4.12 -1.66 -3.83
C VAL A 69 -4.08 -3.12 -3.38
N ASN A 70 -4.82 -4.01 -4.04
CA ASN A 70 -4.75 -5.45 -3.76
C ASN A 70 -3.34 -6.00 -4.02
N ASN A 71 -2.75 -5.67 -5.17
CA ASN A 71 -1.38 -6.07 -5.47
C ASN A 71 -0.40 -5.56 -4.41
N ILE A 72 -0.53 -4.30 -3.98
CA ILE A 72 0.33 -3.71 -2.96
C ILE A 72 0.13 -4.39 -1.58
N ASN A 73 -1.10 -4.76 -1.23
CA ASN A 73 -1.38 -5.51 0.00
C ASN A 73 -0.72 -6.89 0.01
N ASP A 74 -0.71 -7.60 -1.12
CA ASP A 74 -0.01 -8.88 -1.25
C ASP A 74 1.50 -8.71 -1.02
N TYR A 75 2.09 -7.64 -1.56
CA TYR A 75 3.49 -7.28 -1.29
C TYR A 75 3.74 -6.91 0.19
N ALA A 76 2.83 -6.17 0.82
CA ALA A 76 2.93 -5.86 2.24
C ALA A 76 2.88 -7.13 3.11
N PHE A 77 2.05 -8.11 2.75
CA PHE A 77 1.98 -9.41 3.42
C PHE A 77 3.27 -10.22 3.22
N LEU A 78 3.83 -10.22 2.01
CA LEU A 78 5.13 -10.84 1.74
C LEU A 78 6.24 -10.22 2.61
N LEU A 79 6.31 -8.89 2.67
CA LEU A 79 7.27 -8.17 3.51
C LEU A 79 7.09 -8.47 5.00
N TYR A 80 5.84 -8.61 5.47
CA TYR A 80 5.56 -9.00 6.84
C TYR A 80 6.18 -10.37 7.14
N ARG A 81 5.97 -11.36 6.26
CA ARG A 81 6.55 -12.70 6.42
C ARG A 81 8.08 -12.66 6.41
N LEU A 82 8.68 -11.93 5.48
CA LEU A 82 10.13 -11.76 5.41
C LEU A 82 10.71 -11.11 6.66
N THR A 83 10.00 -10.14 7.25
CA THR A 83 10.40 -9.50 8.52
C THR A 83 10.40 -10.52 9.66
N VAL A 84 9.39 -11.39 9.74
CA VAL A 84 9.36 -12.47 10.75
C VAL A 84 10.53 -13.44 10.57
N ASP A 85 10.81 -13.84 9.33
CA ASP A 85 11.86 -14.81 9.04
C ASP A 85 13.26 -14.23 9.28
N GLU A 86 13.51 -12.98 8.87
CA GLU A 86 14.75 -12.25 9.14
C GLU A 86 15.03 -12.17 10.64
N GLN A 87 14.01 -11.89 11.44
CA GLN A 87 14.14 -11.83 12.90
C GLN A 87 14.41 -13.17 13.56
N ARG A 88 13.68 -14.21 13.15
CA ARG A 88 13.92 -15.57 13.65
C ARG A 88 15.33 -16.04 13.33
N LEU A 89 15.83 -15.74 12.14
CA LEU A 89 17.17 -16.09 11.70
C LEU A 89 18.24 -15.27 12.45
N ALA A 90 18.02 -13.98 12.66
CA ALA A 90 18.91 -13.12 13.45
C ALA A 90 19.01 -13.59 14.90
N GLU A 91 17.88 -13.95 15.52
CA GLU A 91 17.86 -14.50 16.88
C GLU A 91 18.56 -15.87 16.94
N ALA A 92 18.34 -16.75 15.96
CA ALA A 92 19.03 -18.03 15.87
C ALA A 92 20.56 -17.84 15.77
N CYS A 93 21.02 -16.91 14.92
CA CYS A 93 22.44 -16.56 14.81
C CYS A 93 23.01 -16.09 16.16
N GLY A 94 22.33 -15.16 16.84
CA GLY A 94 22.77 -14.66 18.14
C GLY A 94 22.85 -15.75 19.21
N ARG A 95 21.90 -16.69 19.20
CA ARG A 95 21.94 -17.87 20.10
C ARG A 95 23.09 -18.81 19.75
N PHE A 96 23.34 -19.10 18.46
CA PHE A 96 24.48 -19.93 18.06
C PHE A 96 25.82 -19.30 18.45
N GLU A 97 25.98 -17.98 18.28
CA GLU A 97 27.18 -17.24 18.69
C GLU A 97 27.35 -17.21 20.22
N GLN A 98 26.26 -17.22 20.97
CA GLN A 98 26.30 -17.36 22.42
C GLN A 98 26.79 -18.76 22.82
N VAL A 99 26.24 -19.81 22.21
CA VAL A 99 26.66 -21.20 22.48
C VAL A 99 28.11 -21.43 22.08
N GLU A 100 28.56 -20.92 20.92
CA GLU A 100 29.95 -21.00 20.46
C GLU A 100 30.92 -20.41 21.50
N ARG A 101 30.58 -19.25 22.08
CA ARG A 101 31.38 -18.62 23.15
C ARG A 101 31.41 -19.43 24.44
N LEU A 102 30.28 -20.02 24.84
CA LEU A 102 30.20 -20.82 26.07
C LEU A 102 30.86 -22.21 25.91
N ALA A 103 30.89 -22.74 24.69
CA ALA A 103 31.37 -24.08 24.38
C ALA A 103 32.87 -24.13 24.00
N GLN A 104 33.64 -23.04 24.18
CA GLN A 104 35.05 -22.97 23.74
C GLN A 104 35.95 -24.14 24.20
N CYS A 105 35.64 -24.76 25.35
CA CYS A 105 36.38 -25.92 25.87
C CYS A 105 35.63 -27.25 25.73
N ALA A 106 34.50 -27.28 25.03
CA ALA A 106 33.69 -28.48 24.85
C ALA A 106 34.25 -29.38 23.75
N ARG A 107 34.20 -30.70 23.97
CA ARG A 107 34.71 -31.73 23.04
C ARG A 107 34.20 -31.61 21.60
N TYR A 108 32.99 -31.07 21.41
CA TYR A 108 32.33 -30.98 20.10
C TYR A 108 32.05 -29.54 19.65
N ALA A 109 32.75 -28.54 20.20
CA ALA A 109 32.52 -27.12 19.90
C ALA A 109 32.55 -26.81 18.39
N ALA A 110 33.49 -27.42 17.65
CA ALA A 110 33.65 -27.23 16.21
C ALA A 110 32.43 -27.69 15.38
N SER A 111 31.57 -28.57 15.91
CA SER A 111 30.35 -29.03 15.21
C SER A 111 29.31 -27.92 15.02
N LEU A 112 29.39 -26.84 15.79
CA LEU A 112 28.48 -25.68 15.70
C LEU A 112 28.80 -24.75 14.52
N ALA A 113 30.02 -24.79 13.98
CA ALA A 113 30.46 -23.88 12.93
C ALA A 113 29.60 -23.99 11.65
N GLY A 114 29.27 -25.22 11.23
CA GLY A 114 28.44 -25.47 10.05
C GLY A 114 27.03 -24.88 10.17
N PRO A 115 26.24 -25.26 11.21
CA PRO A 115 24.93 -24.68 11.47
C PRO A 115 24.95 -23.15 11.63
N LEU A 116 25.96 -22.58 12.31
CA LEU A 116 26.11 -21.13 12.46
C LEU A 116 26.33 -20.44 11.12
N GLN A 117 27.22 -20.98 10.27
CA GLN A 117 27.46 -20.43 8.94
C GLN A 117 26.20 -20.49 8.06
N GLN A 118 25.45 -21.58 8.12
CA GLN A 118 24.17 -21.71 7.40
C GLN A 118 23.13 -20.70 7.89
N ALA A 119 23.01 -20.50 9.21
CA ALA A 119 22.10 -19.51 9.78
C ALA A 119 22.45 -18.09 9.32
N ARG A 120 23.74 -17.73 9.33
CA ARG A 120 24.23 -16.43 8.84
C ARG A 120 23.92 -16.22 7.36
N HIS A 121 24.16 -17.23 6.52
CA HIS A 121 23.86 -17.13 5.08
C HIS A 121 22.37 -16.92 4.83
N LYS A 122 21.50 -17.66 5.54
CA LYS A 122 20.05 -17.49 5.43
C LYS A 122 19.60 -16.11 5.92
N ALA A 123 20.13 -15.62 7.04
CA ALA A 123 19.80 -14.29 7.56
C ALA A 123 20.17 -13.18 6.56
N GLN A 124 21.36 -13.28 5.94
CA GLN A 124 21.80 -12.32 4.94
C GLN A 124 20.93 -12.38 3.67
N ALA A 125 20.55 -13.58 3.23
CA ALA A 125 19.66 -13.75 2.08
C ALA A 125 18.28 -13.12 2.34
N ALA A 126 17.65 -13.42 3.49
CA ALA A 126 16.36 -12.86 3.88
C ALA A 126 16.39 -11.32 3.95
N ARG A 127 17.47 -10.74 4.46
CA ARG A 127 17.63 -9.28 4.53
C ARG A 127 17.78 -8.63 3.15
N ARG A 128 18.50 -9.27 2.23
CA ARG A 128 18.60 -8.79 0.84
C ARG A 128 17.24 -8.83 0.15
N GLU A 129 16.53 -9.94 0.29
CA GLU A 129 15.18 -10.14 -0.26
C GLU A 129 14.19 -9.09 0.28
N PHE A 130 14.23 -8.84 1.59
CA PHE A 130 13.45 -7.77 2.22
C PHE A 130 13.72 -6.39 1.60
N THR A 131 15.00 -6.05 1.42
CA THR A 131 15.40 -4.74 0.85
C THR A 131 14.90 -4.56 -0.59
N ILE A 132 14.98 -5.63 -1.40
CA ILE A 132 14.47 -5.63 -2.77
C ILE A 132 12.96 -5.38 -2.78
N HIS A 133 12.20 -6.12 -1.96
CA HIS A 133 10.75 -5.96 -1.92
C HIS A 133 10.29 -4.63 -1.32
N VAL A 134 11.05 -4.02 -0.41
CA VAL A 134 10.79 -2.65 0.06
C VAL A 134 10.91 -1.65 -1.10
N ALA A 135 11.93 -1.78 -1.94
CA ALA A 135 12.10 -0.92 -3.11
C ALA A 135 10.98 -1.11 -4.13
N GLU A 136 10.58 -2.35 -4.40
CA GLU A 136 9.44 -2.66 -5.28
C GLU A 136 8.12 -2.08 -4.74
N LEU A 137 7.88 -2.21 -3.44
CA LEU A 137 6.69 -1.66 -2.79
C LEU A 137 6.64 -0.13 -2.93
N LEU A 138 7.77 0.57 -2.80
CA LEU A 138 7.85 2.01 -3.01
C LEU A 138 7.49 2.42 -4.43
N VAL A 139 7.94 1.65 -5.43
CA VAL A 139 7.57 1.88 -6.84
C VAL A 139 6.07 1.68 -7.02
N LYS A 140 5.49 0.60 -6.49
CA LYS A 140 4.05 0.34 -6.57
C LYS A 140 3.19 1.38 -5.88
N LEU A 141 3.62 1.88 -4.72
CA LEU A 141 2.97 3.01 -4.06
C LEU A 141 3.00 4.28 -4.92
N ALA A 142 4.07 4.51 -5.69
CA ALA A 142 4.12 5.63 -6.62
C ALA A 142 3.15 5.46 -7.80
N GLU A 143 2.91 4.22 -8.27
CA GLU A 143 1.96 3.93 -9.33
C GLU A 143 0.52 4.35 -8.97
N VAL A 144 0.09 4.16 -7.70
CA VAL A 144 -1.25 4.58 -7.20
C VAL A 144 -1.49 6.09 -7.30
N MET A 145 -0.42 6.89 -7.33
CA MET A 145 -0.55 8.35 -7.44
C MET A 145 -1.06 8.79 -8.82
N HIS A 146 -0.91 7.97 -9.87
CA HIS A 146 -1.39 8.30 -11.21
C HIS A 146 -2.93 8.32 -11.27
N PRO A 147 -3.65 7.24 -10.89
CA PRO A 147 -5.10 7.27 -10.74
C PRO A 147 -5.59 8.42 -9.86
N ALA A 148 -4.97 8.66 -8.69
CA ALA A 148 -5.40 9.74 -7.80
C ALA A 148 -5.34 11.14 -8.45
N ARG A 149 -4.31 11.43 -9.27
CA ARG A 149 -4.21 12.70 -10.00
C ARG A 149 -5.25 12.80 -11.11
N ALA A 150 -5.45 11.74 -11.87
CA ALA A 150 -6.48 11.67 -12.90
C ALA A 150 -7.88 11.93 -12.30
N ALA A 151 -8.18 11.33 -11.15
CA ALA A 151 -9.45 11.52 -10.44
C ALA A 151 -9.73 12.99 -10.11
N ARG A 152 -8.71 13.75 -9.67
CA ARG A 152 -8.86 15.19 -9.36
C ARG A 152 -9.18 16.03 -10.59
N VAL A 153 -8.52 15.77 -11.72
CA VAL A 153 -8.81 16.48 -12.98
C VAL A 153 -10.24 16.19 -13.43
N ILE A 154 -10.66 14.92 -13.32
CA ILE A 154 -12.01 14.51 -13.71
C ILE A 154 -13.07 15.04 -12.77
N ALA A 155 -12.81 15.11 -11.47
CA ALA A 155 -13.72 15.74 -10.52
C ALA A 155 -13.99 17.21 -10.86
N ALA A 156 -12.95 17.96 -11.26
CA ALA A 156 -13.10 19.34 -11.70
C ALA A 156 -13.98 19.43 -12.97
N ASN A 157 -13.72 18.58 -13.97
CA ASN A 157 -14.53 18.52 -15.20
C ASN A 157 -15.98 18.08 -14.90
N SER A 158 -16.16 17.17 -13.94
CA SER A 158 -17.48 16.71 -13.49
C SER A 158 -18.30 17.86 -12.91
N ARG A 159 -17.71 18.78 -12.14
CA ARG A 159 -18.44 19.95 -11.62
C ARG A 159 -18.96 20.85 -12.74
N ILE A 160 -18.18 21.04 -13.80
CA ILE A 160 -18.57 21.84 -14.98
C ILE A 160 -19.72 21.16 -15.70
N GLU A 161 -19.65 19.86 -15.94
CA GLU A 161 -20.70 19.12 -16.65
C GLU A 161 -21.98 19.01 -15.80
N ALA A 162 -21.85 18.81 -14.49
CA ALA A 162 -22.99 18.80 -13.55
C ALA A 162 -23.78 20.12 -13.60
N SER A 163 -23.09 21.26 -13.83
CA SER A 163 -23.73 22.57 -13.94
C SER A 163 -24.79 22.65 -15.06
N GLN A 164 -24.67 21.79 -16.08
CA GLN A 164 -25.56 21.73 -17.23
C GLN A 164 -26.74 20.78 -17.04
N ALA A 165 -26.73 19.94 -15.99
CA ALA A 165 -27.68 18.85 -15.78
C ALA A 165 -29.00 19.28 -15.11
N GLY A 166 -29.22 20.58 -14.89
CA GLY A 166 -30.47 21.13 -14.36
C GLY A 166 -30.86 20.53 -13.01
N GLU A 167 -31.98 19.83 -12.95
CA GLU A 167 -32.51 19.19 -11.73
C GLU A 167 -31.58 18.13 -11.11
N TYR A 168 -30.64 17.58 -11.90
CA TYR A 168 -29.66 16.59 -11.45
C TYR A 168 -28.34 17.19 -10.95
N LEU A 169 -28.19 18.52 -11.03
CA LEU A 169 -27.01 19.29 -10.60
C LEU A 169 -26.46 18.79 -9.27
N GLN A 170 -27.30 18.81 -8.23
CA GLN A 170 -26.86 18.55 -6.86
C GLN A 170 -26.36 17.12 -6.69
N SER A 171 -27.03 16.15 -7.31
CA SER A 171 -26.63 14.74 -7.26
C SER A 171 -25.32 14.48 -7.98
N LEU A 172 -25.12 15.07 -9.17
CA LEU A 172 -23.90 14.90 -9.96
C LEU A 172 -22.71 15.69 -9.36
N GLN A 173 -22.98 16.84 -8.75
CA GLN A 173 -21.97 17.61 -8.04
C GLN A 173 -21.48 16.89 -6.77
N ALA A 174 -22.38 16.25 -6.02
CA ALA A 174 -22.01 15.41 -4.88
C ALA A 174 -21.05 14.26 -5.28
N VAL A 175 -21.25 13.68 -6.46
CA VAL A 175 -20.35 12.64 -7.01
C VAL A 175 -18.97 13.24 -7.30
N ALA A 176 -18.91 14.40 -7.95
CA ALA A 176 -17.66 15.09 -8.22
C ALA A 176 -16.87 15.41 -6.93
N GLU A 177 -17.57 15.88 -5.89
CA GLU A 177 -16.98 16.15 -4.58
C GLU A 177 -16.49 14.87 -3.89
N SER A 178 -17.26 13.78 -3.97
CA SER A 178 -16.85 12.47 -3.45
C SER A 178 -15.59 11.95 -4.12
N VAL A 179 -15.46 12.09 -5.44
CA VAL A 179 -14.27 11.67 -6.20
C VAL A 179 -13.04 12.50 -5.83
N ASP A 180 -13.20 13.83 -5.70
CA ASP A 180 -12.10 14.73 -5.32
C ASP A 180 -11.59 14.43 -3.90
N ASN A 181 -12.53 14.26 -2.95
CA ASN A 181 -12.20 13.92 -1.57
C ASN A 181 -11.49 12.55 -1.50
N ALA A 182 -12.02 11.55 -2.20
CA ALA A 182 -11.43 10.24 -2.24
C ALA A 182 -10.02 10.26 -2.84
N ALA A 183 -9.80 11.00 -3.93
CA ALA A 183 -8.48 11.18 -4.52
C ALA A 183 -7.48 11.82 -3.54
N GLN A 184 -7.93 12.77 -2.72
CA GLN A 184 -7.12 13.36 -1.66
C GLN A 184 -6.78 12.35 -0.56
N ILE A 185 -7.76 11.55 -0.12
CA ILE A 185 -7.52 10.51 0.90
C ILE A 185 -6.51 9.48 0.37
N ILE A 186 -6.68 9.00 -0.87
CA ILE A 186 -5.75 8.06 -1.51
C ILE A 186 -4.32 8.63 -1.49
N ASN A 187 -4.18 9.91 -1.90
CA ASN A 187 -2.90 10.62 -1.92
C ASN A 187 -2.26 10.68 -0.53
N ASP A 188 -3.00 11.13 0.48
CA ASP A 188 -2.51 11.27 1.86
C ASP A 188 -2.08 9.92 2.44
N LYS A 189 -2.88 8.88 2.21
CA LYS A 189 -2.62 7.52 2.72
C LYS A 189 -1.38 6.90 2.07
N VAL A 190 -1.24 7.03 0.75
CA VAL A 190 -0.05 6.57 0.02
C VAL A 190 1.19 7.32 0.48
N HIS A 191 1.10 8.63 0.74
CA HIS A 191 2.20 9.39 1.31
C HIS A 191 2.63 8.87 2.68
N ARG A 192 1.68 8.54 3.56
CA ARG A 192 1.99 7.93 4.86
C ARG A 192 2.69 6.58 4.73
N CYS A 193 2.23 5.72 3.81
CA CYS A 193 2.90 4.44 3.52
C CYS A 193 4.36 4.65 3.11
N ARG A 194 4.62 5.62 2.22
CA ARG A 194 5.97 5.95 1.76
C ARG A 194 6.85 6.50 2.87
N SER A 195 6.32 7.37 3.72
CA SER A 195 7.03 7.88 4.90
C SER A 195 7.40 6.75 5.86
N ALA A 196 6.49 5.82 6.13
CA ALA A 196 6.75 4.66 6.97
C ALA A 196 7.87 3.76 6.41
N LEU A 197 7.90 3.53 5.10
CA LEU A 197 8.96 2.75 4.43
C LEU A 197 10.32 3.45 4.44
N THR A 198 10.33 4.77 4.29
CA THR A 198 11.59 5.54 4.28
C THR A 198 12.29 5.48 5.63
N VAL A 199 11.53 5.44 6.73
CA VAL A 199 12.07 5.24 8.09
C VAL A 199 12.73 3.86 8.24
N ILE A 200 12.22 2.83 7.55
CA ILE A 200 12.84 1.50 7.54
C ILE A 200 14.18 1.51 6.77
N ASN A 201 14.22 2.21 5.63
CA ASN A 201 15.40 2.24 4.75
C ASN A 201 16.58 3.06 5.30
N LEU A 202 16.33 3.96 6.26
CA LEU A 202 17.33 4.80 6.92
C LEU A 202 17.85 4.22 8.25
N ALA A 203 17.28 3.12 8.73
CA ALA A 203 17.67 2.48 9.99
C ALA A 203 18.84 1.49 9.86
N ASP A 204 19.46 1.45 8.67
CA ASP A 204 20.64 0.65 8.33
C ASP A 204 21.93 1.49 8.35
#